data_AF-A0A957SFU7-F1
#
_entry.id   AF-A0A957SFU7-F1
#
_cell.length_a   1.000
_cell.length_b   1.000
_cell.length_c   1.000
_cell.angle_alpha   90.00
_cell.angle_beta   90.00
_cell.angle_gamma   90.00
#
_symmetry.space_group_name_H-M   'P 1'
#
loop_
_entity.id
_entity.type
_entity.pdbx_description
1 polymer ?
#
loop_
_entity_poly.entity_id
_entity_poly.type
_entity_poly.pdbx_seq_one_letter_code
_entity_poly.pdbx_strand_id
1 'polypeptide(L)'
;MDIGHGGGSFSFKTAQAMIDAGYRPDVISSDIHQASINGPMFDLPTCLSKFLALGMSLPDVIYTATARPAAVMGMQNEVGTLKPGALADVALFKMAEGDFTFYDVFMNPYKGTQLLHNTLTLLNGRELQRVPAEPPAPWIELSQAQQSLIQNRQRPSDYCC
;
A
#
# COMPACT_ATOMS: atom_id res chain seq x y z
N MET A 1 -9.70 13.45 -1.01
CA MET A 1 -9.61 12.58 0.18
C MET A 1 -8.39 11.70 0.05
N ASP A 2 -7.49 11.78 1.03
CA ASP A 2 -6.40 10.84 1.20
C ASP A 2 -6.78 9.79 2.24
N ILE A 3 -6.37 8.53 2.03
CA ILE A 3 -6.69 7.40 2.90
C ILE A 3 -5.88 7.40 4.19
N GLY A 4 -4.56 7.63 4.11
CA GLY A 4 -3.67 7.63 5.28
C GLY A 4 -3.86 6.42 6.19
N HIS A 5 -3.70 5.19 5.67
CA HIS A 5 -4.15 3.97 6.33
C HIS A 5 -3.71 3.86 7.80
N GLY A 6 -2.40 3.98 8.03
CA GLY A 6 -1.78 4.05 9.34
C GLY A 6 -2.06 2.86 10.23
N GLY A 7 -1.80 3.05 11.53
CA GLY A 7 -2.17 2.11 12.58
C GLY A 7 -3.60 2.27 13.09
N GLY A 8 -4.34 3.31 12.66
CA GLY A 8 -5.62 3.68 13.29
C GLY A 8 -6.70 4.27 12.38
N SER A 9 -6.47 4.43 11.06
CA SER A 9 -7.34 5.29 10.24
C SER A 9 -8.21 4.56 9.22
N PHE A 10 -7.85 3.32 8.82
CA PHE A 10 -8.56 2.61 7.75
C PHE A 10 -9.47 1.49 8.26
N SER A 11 -10.71 1.44 7.75
CA SER A 11 -11.63 0.31 7.92
C SER A 11 -12.24 -0.12 6.59
N PHE A 12 -12.31 -1.44 6.36
CA PHE A 12 -12.97 -2.00 5.18
C PHE A 12 -14.45 -1.65 5.13
N LYS A 13 -15.14 -1.67 6.28
CA LYS A 13 -16.57 -1.32 6.37
C LYS A 13 -16.83 0.09 5.88
N THR A 14 -16.01 1.05 6.33
CA THR A 14 -16.12 2.46 5.93
C THR A 14 -15.76 2.64 4.45
N ALA A 15 -14.67 2.02 4.00
CA ALA A 15 -14.21 2.11 2.62
C ALA A 15 -15.25 1.52 1.64
N GLN A 16 -15.84 0.36 1.96
CA GLN A 16 -16.89 -0.25 1.15
C GLN A 16 -18.13 0.64 1.09
N ALA A 17 -18.58 1.17 2.22
CA ALA A 17 -19.75 2.07 2.25
C ALA A 17 -19.51 3.34 1.39
N MET A 18 -18.30 3.90 1.43
CA MET A 18 -17.92 5.02 0.57
C MET A 18 -17.97 4.63 -0.92
N ILE A 19 -17.44 3.46 -1.25
CA ILE A 19 -17.40 2.92 -2.61
C ILE A 19 -18.80 2.66 -3.16
N ASP A 20 -19.68 2.07 -2.36
CA ASP A 20 -21.07 1.77 -2.71
C ASP A 20 -21.89 3.05 -2.91
N ALA A 21 -21.56 4.10 -2.17
CA ALA A 21 -22.13 5.44 -2.35
C ALA A 21 -21.56 6.20 -3.57
N GLY A 22 -20.70 5.57 -4.38
CA GLY A 22 -20.14 6.14 -5.60
C GLY A 22 -18.92 7.04 -5.38
N TYR A 23 -18.37 7.08 -4.17
CA TYR A 23 -17.16 7.85 -3.87
C TYR A 23 -15.92 6.96 -3.96
N ARG A 24 -14.78 7.55 -4.36
CA ARG A 24 -13.47 6.89 -4.43
C ARG A 24 -12.43 7.78 -3.77
N PRO A 25 -11.35 7.22 -3.20
CA PRO A 25 -10.26 8.05 -2.70
C PRO A 25 -9.59 8.79 -3.85
N ASP A 26 -9.12 10.01 -3.58
CA ASP A 26 -8.22 10.70 -4.49
C ASP A 26 -6.82 10.09 -4.39
N VAL A 27 -6.34 9.91 -3.15
CA VAL A 27 -5.00 9.39 -2.87
C VAL A 27 -5.14 8.18 -1.95
N ILE A 28 -4.42 7.11 -2.27
CA ILE A 28 -4.21 6.00 -1.34
C ILE A 28 -2.80 6.17 -0.79
N SER A 29 -2.69 6.62 0.47
CA SER A 29 -1.43 6.71 1.20
C SER A 29 -1.39 5.73 2.37
N SER A 30 -0.18 5.41 2.83
CA SER A 30 0.05 4.38 3.85
C SER A 30 0.02 4.90 5.28
N ASP A 31 0.37 6.17 5.52
CA ASP A 31 0.74 6.66 6.86
C ASP A 31 1.68 5.67 7.58
N ILE A 32 2.79 5.35 6.91
CA ILE A 32 3.75 4.36 7.40
C ILE A 32 4.64 4.93 8.50
N HIS A 33 4.67 4.23 9.63
CA HIS A 33 5.54 4.52 10.77
C HIS A 33 5.78 3.25 11.59
N GLN A 34 6.62 3.32 12.62
CA GLN A 34 7.04 2.18 13.45
C GLN A 34 5.88 1.35 14.03
N ALA A 35 4.72 1.98 14.29
CA ALA A 35 3.56 1.28 14.85
C ALA A 35 2.61 0.68 13.78
N SER A 36 2.75 1.05 12.50
CA SER A 36 1.88 0.57 11.41
C SER A 36 2.59 -0.40 10.45
N ILE A 37 3.92 -0.33 10.35
CA ILE A 37 4.74 -1.14 9.44
C ILE A 37 4.68 -2.65 9.73
N ASN A 38 4.41 -3.04 10.97
CA ASN A 38 4.24 -4.46 11.36
C ASN A 38 2.81 -4.96 11.18
N GLY A 39 1.98 -4.20 10.45
CA GLY A 39 0.59 -4.51 10.18
C GLY A 39 -0.37 -3.74 11.09
N PRO A 40 -1.66 -3.70 10.71
CA PRO A 40 -2.24 -4.37 9.55
C PRO A 40 -2.02 -3.63 8.21
N MET A 41 -1.32 -2.48 8.23
CA MET A 41 -1.02 -1.66 7.05
C MET A 41 0.14 -2.20 6.20
N PHE A 42 1.28 -2.52 6.83
CA PHE A 42 2.53 -3.00 6.21
C PHE A 42 3.24 -2.01 5.28
N ASP A 43 2.77 -1.91 4.04
CA ASP A 43 3.41 -1.12 2.98
C ASP A 43 2.35 -0.54 2.02
N LEU A 44 2.79 0.40 1.17
CA LEU A 44 1.90 1.03 0.19
C LEU A 44 1.30 0.03 -0.82
N PRO A 45 2.06 -0.91 -1.41
CA PRO A 45 1.49 -1.91 -2.34
C PRO A 45 0.40 -2.77 -1.71
N THR A 46 0.51 -3.09 -0.41
CA THR A 46 -0.53 -3.80 0.33
C THR A 46 -1.77 -2.93 0.48
N CYS A 47 -1.61 -1.65 0.83
CA CYS A 47 -2.73 -0.70 0.87
C CYS A 47 -3.45 -0.64 -0.48
N LEU A 48 -2.70 -0.52 -1.58
CA LEU A 48 -3.26 -0.53 -2.94
C LEU A 48 -4.03 -1.83 -3.23
N SER A 49 -3.49 -2.98 -2.82
CA SER A 49 -4.13 -4.29 -2.99
C SER A 49 -5.44 -4.43 -2.22
N LYS A 50 -5.58 -3.78 -1.06
CA LYS A 50 -6.86 -3.70 -0.33
C LYS A 50 -7.94 -3.00 -1.15
N PHE A 51 -7.58 -1.97 -1.92
CA PHE A 51 -8.52 -1.26 -2.80
C PHE A 51 -8.82 -2.03 -4.08
N LEU A 52 -7.89 -2.84 -4.60
CA LEU A 52 -8.21 -3.84 -5.62
C LEU A 52 -9.26 -4.84 -5.12
N ALA A 53 -9.10 -5.33 -3.89
CA ALA A 53 -10.07 -6.25 -3.27
C ALA A 53 -11.44 -5.59 -3.02
N LEU A 54 -11.48 -4.27 -2.79
CA LEU A 54 -12.71 -3.47 -2.71
C LEU A 54 -13.31 -3.13 -4.10
N GLY A 55 -12.76 -3.66 -5.19
CA GLY A 55 -13.32 -3.55 -6.54
C GLY A 55 -12.86 -2.33 -7.33
N MET A 56 -11.83 -1.59 -6.89
CA MET A 56 -11.19 -0.59 -7.75
C MET A 56 -10.37 -1.27 -8.85
N SER A 57 -10.34 -0.66 -10.05
CA SER A 57 -9.52 -1.15 -11.14
C SER A 57 -8.03 -0.91 -10.87
N LEU A 58 -7.16 -1.74 -11.45
CA LEU A 58 -5.71 -1.55 -11.33
C LEU A 58 -5.25 -0.16 -11.83
N PRO A 59 -5.68 0.35 -13.00
CA PRO A 59 -5.33 1.70 -13.42
C PRO A 59 -5.74 2.79 -12.42
N ASP A 60 -6.93 2.70 -11.83
CA ASP A 60 -7.39 3.69 -10.85
C ASP A 60 -6.55 3.62 -9.57
N VAL A 61 -6.29 2.42 -9.07
CA VAL A 61 -5.42 2.24 -7.89
C VAL A 61 -4.03 2.81 -8.14
N ILE A 62 -3.41 2.53 -9.28
CA ILE A 62 -2.10 3.11 -9.62
C ILE A 62 -2.17 4.64 -9.74
N TYR A 63 -3.23 5.19 -10.35
CA TYR A 63 -3.43 6.63 -10.47
C TYR A 63 -3.45 7.33 -9.11
N THR A 64 -4.13 6.75 -8.12
CA THR A 64 -4.22 7.30 -6.76
C THR A 64 -2.90 7.33 -5.99
N ALA A 65 -1.89 6.57 -6.44
CA ALA A 65 -0.55 6.51 -5.83
C ALA A 65 0.56 7.12 -6.69
N THR A 66 0.23 7.67 -7.87
CA THR A 66 1.21 8.23 -8.81
C THR A 66 0.81 9.64 -9.25
N ALA A 67 0.00 9.75 -10.30
CA ALA A 67 -0.36 11.03 -10.89
C ALA A 67 -1.18 11.92 -9.95
N ARG A 68 -2.07 11.35 -9.14
CA ARG A 68 -2.90 12.14 -8.21
C ARG A 68 -2.09 12.80 -7.09
N PRO A 69 -1.25 12.09 -6.31
CA PRO A 69 -0.42 12.74 -5.29
C PRO A 69 0.59 13.71 -5.92
N ALA A 70 1.16 13.41 -7.08
CA ALA A 70 2.02 14.37 -7.80
C ALA A 70 1.29 15.68 -8.10
N ALA A 71 0.04 15.63 -8.59
CA ALA A 71 -0.76 16.82 -8.83
C ALA A 71 -1.14 17.56 -7.55
N VAL A 72 -1.46 16.85 -6.47
CA VAL A 72 -1.76 17.47 -5.16
C VAL A 72 -0.54 18.23 -4.62
N MET A 73 0.66 17.72 -4.85
CA MET A 73 1.92 18.36 -4.44
C MET A 73 2.44 19.42 -5.43
N GLY A 74 1.76 19.65 -6.56
CA GLY A 74 2.21 20.60 -7.59
C GLY A 74 3.37 20.10 -8.46
N MET A 75 3.62 18.79 -8.48
CA MET A 75 4.74 18.13 -9.16
C MET A 75 4.32 17.30 -10.38
N GLN A 76 3.11 17.50 -10.93
CA GLN A 76 2.54 16.69 -12.01
C GLN A 76 3.33 16.69 -13.33
N ASN A 77 4.26 17.64 -13.49
CA ASN A 77 5.15 17.73 -14.65
C ASN A 77 6.54 17.14 -14.39
N GLU A 78 6.81 16.71 -13.15
CA GLU A 78 8.13 16.21 -12.71
C GLU A 78 8.07 14.73 -12.35
N VAL A 79 7.04 14.27 -11.63
CA VAL A 79 6.89 12.89 -11.14
C VAL A 79 5.46 12.37 -11.32
N GLY A 80 5.24 11.07 -11.03
CA GLY A 80 3.92 10.44 -11.13
C GLY A 80 3.44 10.21 -12.57
N THR A 81 4.36 10.24 -13.53
CA THR A 81 4.09 10.08 -14.97
C THR A 81 5.29 9.45 -15.68
N LEU A 82 5.05 8.73 -16.78
CA LEU A 82 6.10 8.16 -17.64
C LEU A 82 6.30 8.98 -18.94
N LYS A 83 5.86 10.24 -18.96
CA LYS A 83 6.00 11.14 -20.12
C LYS A 83 7.47 11.55 -20.33
N PRO A 84 7.91 11.74 -21.58
CA PRO A 84 9.22 12.35 -21.86
C PRO A 84 9.37 13.70 -21.15
N GLY A 85 10.55 13.93 -20.55
CA GLY A 85 10.87 15.15 -19.81
C GLY A 85 10.62 15.10 -18.30
N ALA A 86 9.86 14.10 -17.81
CA ALA A 86 9.72 13.85 -16.38
C ALA A 86 10.93 13.08 -15.81
N LEU A 87 11.06 13.04 -14.49
CA LEU A 87 12.07 12.22 -13.80
C LEU A 87 11.82 10.74 -14.09
N ALA A 88 12.91 10.00 -14.29
CA ALA A 88 12.86 8.56 -14.55
C ALA A 88 12.68 7.75 -13.24
N ASP A 89 11.61 8.07 -12.52
CA ASP A 89 11.20 7.40 -11.29
C ASP A 89 10.15 6.33 -11.61
N VAL A 90 10.53 5.05 -11.47
CA VAL A 90 9.73 3.91 -11.93
C VAL A 90 9.69 2.84 -10.85
N ALA A 91 8.49 2.42 -10.46
CA ALA A 91 8.30 1.24 -9.63
C ALA A 91 7.72 0.10 -10.49
N LEU A 92 8.41 -1.03 -10.53
CA LEU A 92 7.95 -2.23 -11.19
C LEU A 92 7.25 -3.13 -10.17
N PHE A 93 6.10 -3.67 -10.56
CA PHE A 93 5.33 -4.57 -9.72
C PHE A 93 5.05 -5.88 -10.46
N LYS A 94 5.10 -6.98 -9.71
CA LYS A 94 4.46 -8.24 -10.07
C LYS A 94 3.09 -8.28 -9.42
N MET A 95 2.07 -8.61 -10.19
CA MET A 95 0.76 -8.98 -9.64
C MET A 95 0.83 -10.45 -9.22
N ALA A 96 0.77 -10.73 -7.92
CA ALA A 96 0.61 -12.08 -7.41
C ALA A 96 -0.88 -12.41 -7.35
N GLU A 97 -1.27 -13.59 -7.84
CA GLU A 97 -2.62 -14.12 -7.78
C GLU A 97 -2.68 -15.25 -6.74
N GLY A 98 -3.73 -15.29 -5.92
CA GLY A 98 -3.83 -16.25 -4.81
C GLY A 98 -5.03 -15.99 -3.90
N ASP A 99 -5.06 -16.62 -2.73
CA ASP A 99 -6.00 -16.29 -1.64
C ASP A 99 -5.26 -15.45 -0.60
N PHE A 100 -5.53 -14.16 -0.58
CA PHE A 100 -4.94 -13.21 0.36
C PHE A 100 -5.99 -12.77 1.37
N THR A 101 -5.61 -12.73 2.64
CA THR A 101 -6.42 -12.15 3.70
C THR A 101 -5.78 -10.86 4.16
N PHE A 102 -6.48 -9.75 3.95
CA PHE A 102 -6.08 -8.44 4.44
C PHE A 102 -6.81 -8.11 5.73
N TYR A 103 -6.22 -7.25 6.54
CA TYR A 103 -6.82 -6.79 7.80
C TYR A 103 -6.89 -5.26 7.82
N ASP A 104 -7.95 -4.72 8.43
CA ASP A 104 -8.04 -3.29 8.75
C ASP A 104 -7.57 -3.00 10.19
N VAL A 105 -7.63 -1.74 10.63
CA VAL A 105 -7.14 -1.35 11.97
C VAL A 105 -7.94 -1.96 13.13
N PHE A 106 -9.12 -2.50 12.84
CA PHE A 106 -9.94 -3.25 13.79
C PHE A 106 -9.72 -4.76 13.67
N MET A 107 -8.74 -5.19 12.87
CA MET A 107 -8.45 -6.58 12.57
C MET A 107 -9.62 -7.33 11.90
N ASN A 108 -10.51 -6.60 11.23
CA ASN A 108 -11.52 -7.25 10.40
C ASN A 108 -10.85 -7.84 9.15
N PRO A 109 -11.02 -9.14 8.87
CA PRO A 109 -10.46 -9.75 7.68
C PRO A 109 -11.25 -9.33 6.44
N TYR A 110 -10.54 -9.20 5.32
CA TYR A 110 -11.12 -8.97 4.00
C TYR A 110 -10.38 -9.80 2.97
N LYS A 111 -11.13 -10.55 2.17
CA LYS A 111 -10.57 -11.46 1.17
C LYS A 111 -10.23 -10.72 -0.12
N GLY A 112 -9.08 -11.04 -0.70
CA GLY A 112 -8.68 -10.57 -2.01
C GLY A 112 -7.95 -11.65 -2.79
N THR A 113 -7.96 -11.52 -4.12
CA THR A 113 -7.35 -12.50 -5.03
C THR A 113 -6.04 -12.03 -5.64
N GLN A 114 -5.65 -10.79 -5.35
CA GLN A 114 -4.53 -10.10 -5.97
C GLN A 114 -3.70 -9.36 -4.92
N LEU A 115 -2.37 -9.43 -5.06
CA LEU A 115 -1.40 -8.71 -4.25
C LEU A 115 -0.34 -8.08 -5.15
N LEU A 116 -0.17 -6.76 -5.06
CA LEU A 116 0.92 -6.05 -5.73
C LEU A 116 2.23 -6.25 -4.95
N HIS A 117 3.25 -6.74 -5.64
CA HIS A 117 4.59 -6.93 -5.09
C HIS A 117 5.62 -6.11 -5.86
N ASN A 118 6.32 -5.19 -5.20
CA ASN A 118 7.38 -4.42 -5.84
C ASN A 118 8.61 -5.31 -6.13
N THR A 119 9.08 -5.30 -7.38
CA THR A 119 10.23 -6.10 -7.81
C THR A 119 11.46 -5.26 -8.17
N LEU A 120 11.25 -4.00 -8.56
CA LEU A 120 12.31 -3.06 -8.92
C LEU A 120 11.83 -1.64 -8.63
N THR A 121 12.75 -0.80 -8.18
CA THR A 121 12.53 0.65 -8.10
C THR A 121 13.69 1.35 -8.79
N LEU A 122 13.38 2.25 -9.71
CA LEU A 122 14.32 3.17 -10.31
C LEU A 122 14.05 4.57 -9.75
N LEU A 123 15.11 5.26 -9.34
CA LEU A 123 15.08 6.66 -8.94
C LEU A 123 16.04 7.43 -9.86
N ASN A 124 15.53 8.43 -10.57
CA ASN A 124 16.27 9.18 -11.58
C ASN A 124 17.01 8.28 -12.58
N GLY A 125 16.36 7.19 -13.01
CA GLY A 125 16.88 6.24 -14.00
C GLY A 125 17.94 5.27 -13.45
N ARG A 126 18.20 5.27 -12.13
CA ARG A 126 19.13 4.34 -11.48
C ARG A 126 18.37 3.40 -10.56
N GLU A 127 18.77 2.14 -10.56
CA GLU A 127 18.21 1.17 -9.62
C GLU A 127 18.48 1.58 -8.17
N LEU A 128 17.40 1.63 -7.38
CA LEU A 128 17.46 1.85 -5.95
C LEU A 128 17.71 0.50 -5.27
N GLN A 129 18.88 0.36 -4.65
CA GLN A 129 19.26 -0.87 -3.96
C GLN A 129 18.28 -1.20 -2.83
N ARG A 130 17.76 -2.44 -2.84
CA ARG A 130 16.95 -2.95 -1.72
C ARG A 130 17.86 -3.24 -0.53
N VAL A 131 17.56 -2.62 0.59
CA VAL A 131 18.22 -2.88 1.87
C VAL A 131 17.27 -3.63 2.82
N PRO A 132 17.80 -4.43 3.76
CA PRO A 132 16.99 -5.05 4.80
C PRO A 132 16.22 -4.01 5.62
N ALA A 133 15.05 -4.39 6.14
CA ALA A 133 14.32 -3.54 7.07
C ALA A 133 15.13 -3.33 8.36
N GLU A 134 15.12 -2.10 8.86
CA GLU A 134 15.73 -1.78 10.15
C GLU A 134 14.98 -2.49 11.29
N PRO A 135 15.66 -2.81 12.41
CA PRO A 135 14.98 -3.33 13.58
C PRO A 135 13.94 -2.31 14.10
N PRO A 136 12.85 -2.77 14.71
CA PRO A 136 11.89 -1.89 15.34
C PRO A 136 12.57 -0.97 16.37
N ALA A 137 12.10 0.27 16.46
CA ALA A 137 12.60 1.21 17.45
C ALA A 137 12.44 0.64 18.88
N PRO A 138 13.37 0.92 19.82
CA PRO A 138 13.41 0.25 21.12
C PRO A 138 12.18 0.51 22.00
N TRP A 139 11.40 1.55 21.70
CA TRP A 139 10.17 1.90 22.40
C TRP A 139 8.91 1.26 21.81
N ILE A 140 9.03 0.55 20.68
CA ILE A 140 7.86 -0.03 20.04
C ILE A 140 7.62 -1.44 20.55
N GLU A 141 6.42 -1.63 21.10
CA GLU A 141 5.93 -2.95 21.49
C GLU A 141 4.89 -3.39 20.47
N LEU A 142 5.08 -4.59 19.92
CA LEU A 142 4.12 -5.16 18.99
C LEU A 142 2.85 -5.56 19.75
N SER A 143 1.71 -5.07 19.29
CA SER A 143 0.41 -5.51 19.80
C SER A 143 0.22 -7.02 19.58
N GLN A 144 -0.65 -7.64 20.37
CA GLN A 144 -1.00 -9.07 20.21
C GLN A 144 -1.51 -9.37 18.78
N ALA A 145 -2.23 -8.44 18.17
CA ALA A 145 -2.69 -8.54 16.80
C ALA A 145 -1.52 -8.61 15.80
N GLN A 146 -0.54 -7.72 15.93
CA GLN A 146 0.66 -7.72 15.07
C GLN A 146 1.50 -8.98 15.27
N GLN A 147 1.68 -9.41 16.52
CA GLN A 147 2.37 -10.68 16.82
C GLN A 147 1.66 -11.86 16.14
N SER A 148 0.32 -11.88 16.17
CA SER A 148 -0.49 -12.92 15.53
C SER A 148 -0.36 -12.89 14.01
N LEU A 149 -0.34 -11.71 13.37
CA LEU A 149 -0.11 -11.59 11.93
C LEU A 149 1.23 -12.17 11.51
N ILE A 150 2.29 -11.89 12.29
CA ILE A 150 3.64 -12.41 12.03
C ILE A 150 3.67 -13.94 12.21
N GLN A 151 3.14 -14.45 13.32
CA GLN A 151 3.12 -15.88 13.62
C GLN A 151 2.34 -16.68 12.57
N ASN A 152 1.24 -16.12 12.06
CA ASN A 152 0.38 -16.75 11.06
C ASN A 152 0.83 -16.50 9.61
N ARG A 153 2.04 -15.95 9.40
CA ARG A 153 2.62 -15.68 8.08
C ARG A 153 1.71 -14.81 7.18
N GLN A 154 1.11 -13.77 7.77
CA GLN A 154 0.17 -12.86 7.10
C GLN A 154 0.85 -11.58 6.59
N ARG A 155 2.18 -11.53 6.47
CA ARG A 155 2.88 -10.36 5.91
C ARG A 155 2.98 -10.47 4.40
N PRO A 156 3.06 -9.34 3.67
CA PRO A 156 3.25 -9.35 2.21
C PRO A 156 4.47 -10.18 1.78
N SER A 157 5.57 -10.12 2.54
CA SER A 157 6.79 -10.89 2.29
C SER A 157 6.60 -12.39 2.41
N ASP A 158 5.61 -12.86 3.17
CA ASP A 158 5.38 -14.29 3.40
C ASP A 158 4.75 -14.98 2.17
N TYR A 159 4.19 -14.19 1.25
CA TYR A 159 3.58 -14.62 -0.01
C TYR A 159 4.54 -14.55 -1.21
N CYS A 160 5.78 -14.11 -0.99
CA CYS A 160 6.77 -13.95 -2.05
C CYS A 160 7.60 -15.23 -2.19
N CYS A 161 7.38 -15.94 -3.30
CA CYS A 161 8.23 -17.04 -3.77
C CYS A 161 9.37 -16.53 -4.64
#